data_AF-A0A6C0EPF8-F1
#
_entry.id   AF-A0A6C0EPF8-F1
#
_cell.length_a   1.000
_cell.length_b   1.000
_cell.length_c   1.000
_cell.angle_alpha   90.00
_cell.angle_beta   90.00
_cell.angle_gamma   90.00
#
_symmetry.space_group_name_H-M   'P 1'
#
loop_
_entity.id
_entity.type
_entity.pdbx_description
1 polymer ?
#
loop_
_entity_poly.entity_id
_entity_poly.type
_entity_poly.pdbx_seq_one_letter_code
_entity_poly.pdbx_strand_id
1 'polypeptide(L)'
;MTPDNYSQNIVNIHHEKKNQINVDIKKTVVGFILFFITFVILIPVILFKSQIYGILEAYMPNIDLIATVISWHGGPLKVWEHLYPPTPVTMYGFSSQTIINYMALLGLTYIITRETQRSGSMARGWSMAFIMLLMTYLLPGQFISWIMDKTNDLISNYFKFNFISSESIVVIMGFFIVATIIASEAYILHNFKKNLELMAKKIMTIPNLLKKII
;
A
#
# COMPACT_ATOMS: atom_id res chain seq x y z
N MET A 1 -19.68 -24.56 38.64
CA MET A 1 -19.04 -23.47 37.87
C MET A 1 -17.56 -23.55 38.14
N THR A 2 -16.82 -24.16 37.22
CA THR A 2 -15.36 -24.13 37.20
C THR A 2 -14.95 -23.25 36.02
N PRO A 3 -14.16 -22.19 36.24
CA PRO A 3 -13.42 -21.54 35.16
C PRO A 3 -12.30 -22.50 34.71
N ASP A 4 -11.57 -22.15 33.65
CA ASP A 4 -10.29 -22.80 33.24
C ASP A 4 -10.33 -23.76 32.04
N ASN A 5 -11.06 -23.42 30.96
CA ASN A 5 -10.84 -24.07 29.66
C ASN A 5 -10.64 -23.11 28.47
N TYR A 6 -10.69 -21.79 28.69
CA TYR A 6 -10.44 -20.81 27.62
C TYR A 6 -8.98 -20.39 27.51
N SER A 7 -8.23 -20.41 28.61
CA SER A 7 -6.82 -19.97 28.66
C SER A 7 -5.84 -20.99 28.06
N GLN A 8 -6.16 -22.30 28.08
CA GLN A 8 -5.29 -23.32 27.48
C GLN A 8 -5.35 -23.35 25.95
N ASN A 9 -6.43 -22.84 25.34
CA ASN A 9 -6.54 -22.75 23.87
C ASN A 9 -5.78 -21.55 23.27
N ILE A 10 -5.35 -20.58 24.08
CA ILE A 10 -4.57 -19.42 23.61
C ILE A 10 -3.07 -19.78 23.51
N VAL A 11 -2.60 -20.74 24.32
CA VAL A 11 -1.18 -21.17 24.35
C VAL A 11 -0.86 -22.19 23.25
N ASN A 12 -1.85 -22.93 22.72
CA ASN A 12 -1.64 -23.92 21.67
C ASN A 12 -1.58 -23.37 20.23
N ILE A 13 -1.80 -22.07 20.01
CA ILE A 13 -1.66 -21.44 18.69
C ILE A 13 -0.21 -21.52 18.18
N HIS A 14 0.78 -21.66 19.08
CA HIS A 14 2.19 -21.82 18.69
C HIS A 14 2.55 -23.22 18.20
N HIS A 15 1.75 -24.26 18.49
CA HIS A 15 2.09 -25.63 18.12
C HIS A 15 1.43 -26.12 16.82
N GLU A 16 0.36 -25.48 16.35
CA GLU A 16 -0.46 -26.01 15.23
C GLU A 16 -0.11 -25.47 13.83
N LYS A 17 0.90 -24.59 13.70
CA LYS A 17 1.36 -24.08 12.40
C LYS A 17 2.81 -24.40 12.07
N LYS A 18 3.29 -25.56 12.53
CA LYS A 18 4.59 -26.12 12.13
C LYS A 18 4.50 -27.01 10.88
N ASN A 19 3.51 -26.80 10.02
CA ASN A 19 3.71 -27.10 8.61
C ASN A 19 4.77 -26.12 8.12
N GLN A 20 6.01 -26.59 8.03
CA GLN A 20 7.12 -25.83 7.47
C GLN A 20 6.66 -25.32 6.10
N ILE A 21 6.30 -24.04 6.02
CA ILE A 21 6.06 -23.38 4.75
C ILE A 21 7.39 -23.49 4.02
N ASN A 22 7.45 -24.32 2.99
CA ASN A 22 8.65 -24.52 2.20
C ASN A 22 8.87 -23.26 1.38
N VAL A 23 9.66 -22.33 1.94
CA VAL A 23 9.99 -21.07 1.29
C VAL A 23 11.15 -21.31 0.34
N ASP A 24 10.91 -21.11 -0.96
CA ASP A 24 11.99 -20.97 -1.91
C ASP A 24 12.68 -19.61 -1.71
N ILE A 25 13.77 -19.64 -0.96
CA ILE A 25 14.56 -18.45 -0.62
C ILE A 25 15.08 -17.76 -1.88
N LYS A 26 15.53 -18.53 -2.88
CA LYS A 26 16.08 -17.96 -4.12
C LYS A 26 14.98 -17.21 -4.86
N LYS A 27 13.81 -17.83 -5.01
CA LYS A 27 12.66 -17.20 -5.68
C LYS A 27 12.21 -15.94 -4.96
N THR A 28 12.16 -15.98 -3.63
CA THR A 28 11.75 -14.85 -2.79
C THR A 28 12.72 -13.67 -2.92
N VAL A 29 14.03 -13.94 -2.85
CA VAL A 29 15.06 -12.90 -2.99
C VAL A 29 15.03 -12.30 -4.40
N VAL A 30 14.91 -13.13 -5.44
CA VAL A 30 14.79 -12.67 -6.82
C VAL A 30 13.54 -11.81 -7.02
N GLY A 31 12.38 -12.25 -6.49
CA GLY A 31 11.13 -11.50 -6.55
C GLY A 31 11.23 -10.13 -5.88
N PHE A 32 11.87 -10.07 -4.70
CA PHE A 32 12.13 -8.82 -3.99
C PHE A 32 13.07 -7.88 -4.77
N ILE A 33 14.20 -8.39 -5.26
CA ILE A 33 15.15 -7.58 -6.05
C ILE A 33 14.48 -7.04 -7.31
N LEU A 34 13.73 -7.89 -8.02
CA LEU A 34 13.04 -7.50 -9.24
C LEU A 34 11.96 -6.45 -8.96
N PHE A 35 11.22 -6.58 -7.86
CA PHE A 35 10.28 -5.56 -7.41
C PHE A 35 11.01 -4.23 -7.12
N PHE A 36 12.09 -4.28 -6.35
CA PHE A 36 12.82 -3.09 -5.94
C PHE A 36 13.41 -2.35 -7.14
N ILE A 37 14.10 -3.07 -8.05
CA ILE A 37 14.68 -2.46 -9.25
C ILE A 37 13.59 -1.84 -10.13
N THR A 38 12.48 -2.53 -10.33
CA THR A 38 11.44 -2.09 -11.27
C THR A 38 10.59 -0.95 -10.70
N PHE A 39 10.00 -1.15 -9.51
CA PHE A 39 9.00 -0.25 -8.95
C PHE A 39 9.60 0.80 -8.01
N VAL A 40 10.67 0.49 -7.28
CA VAL A 40 11.27 1.45 -6.35
C VAL A 40 12.30 2.35 -7.04
N ILE A 41 13.00 1.85 -8.07
CA ILE A 41 14.05 2.61 -8.76
C ILE A 41 13.61 3.05 -10.16
N LEU A 42 13.34 2.09 -11.06
CA LEU A 42 13.21 2.37 -12.49
C LEU A 42 12.01 3.26 -12.80
N ILE A 43 10.81 2.94 -12.28
CA ILE A 43 9.61 3.76 -12.51
C ILE A 43 9.77 5.18 -11.96
N PRO A 44 10.19 5.40 -10.70
CA PRO A 44 10.45 6.74 -10.18
C PRO A 44 11.46 7.54 -11.01
N VAL A 45 12.54 6.90 -11.47
CA VAL A 45 13.55 7.54 -12.33
C VAL A 45 12.95 7.95 -13.67
N ILE A 46 12.11 7.11 -14.29
CA ILE A 46 11.42 7.46 -15.54
C ILE A 46 10.48 8.64 -15.31
N LEU A 47 9.65 8.61 -14.26
CA LEU A 47 8.71 9.69 -13.95
C LEU A 47 9.44 11.02 -13.70
N PHE A 48 10.56 10.96 -12.99
CA PHE A 48 11.42 12.13 -12.73
C PHE A 48 12.01 12.70 -14.02
N LYS A 49 12.60 11.84 -14.88
CA LYS A 49 13.17 12.27 -16.17
C LYS A 49 12.12 12.88 -17.10
N SER A 50 10.92 12.33 -17.10
CA SER A 50 9.77 12.83 -17.88
C SER A 50 9.11 14.08 -17.29
N GLN A 51 9.63 14.64 -16.18
CA GLN A 51 9.10 15.84 -15.51
C GLN A 51 7.65 15.69 -14.99
N ILE A 52 7.17 14.47 -14.77
CA ILE A 52 5.79 14.20 -14.32
C ILE A 52 5.73 14.13 -12.80
N TYR A 53 6.12 15.21 -12.13
CA TYR A 53 6.30 15.26 -10.68
C TYR A 53 5.02 15.02 -9.89
N GLY A 54 3.86 15.46 -10.40
CA GLY A 54 2.58 15.25 -9.71
C GLY A 54 2.21 13.77 -9.56
N ILE A 55 2.48 12.96 -10.59
CA ILE A 55 2.27 11.51 -10.51
C ILE A 55 3.34 10.88 -9.62
N LEU A 56 4.60 11.32 -9.71
CA LEU A 56 5.66 10.81 -8.83
C LEU A 56 5.36 11.03 -7.35
N GLU A 57 4.80 12.20 -7.00
CA GLU A 57 4.38 12.54 -5.64
C GLU A 57 3.27 11.60 -5.14
N ALA A 58 2.27 11.28 -5.97
CA ALA A 58 1.26 10.29 -5.57
C ALA A 58 1.80 8.85 -5.66
N TYR A 59 2.77 8.55 -6.50
CA TYR A 59 3.28 7.20 -6.71
C TYR A 59 4.09 6.67 -5.52
N MET A 60 5.05 7.46 -5.04
CA MET A 60 6.01 7.00 -4.02
C MET A 60 5.35 6.51 -2.72
N PRO A 61 4.33 7.21 -2.18
CA PRO A 61 3.61 6.75 -1.00
C PRO A 61 2.79 5.48 -1.24
N ASN A 62 2.33 5.22 -2.47
CA ASN A 62 1.44 4.11 -2.82
C ASN A 62 2.19 2.86 -3.34
N ILE A 63 3.50 2.75 -3.08
CA ILE A 63 4.30 1.63 -3.58
C ILE A 63 3.92 0.28 -2.93
N ASP A 64 3.33 0.33 -1.74
CA ASP A 64 2.74 -0.82 -1.05
C ASP A 64 1.51 -1.39 -1.78
N LEU A 65 0.71 -0.55 -2.43
CA LEU A 65 -0.43 -1.00 -3.23
C LEU A 65 0.02 -1.79 -4.46
N ILE A 66 1.12 -1.33 -5.08
CA ILE A 66 1.78 -2.03 -6.18
C ILE A 66 2.28 -3.40 -5.70
N ALA A 67 2.93 -3.43 -4.53
CA ALA A 67 3.38 -4.67 -3.92
C ALA A 67 2.21 -5.62 -3.61
N THR A 68 1.07 -5.08 -3.17
CA THR A 68 -0.16 -5.84 -2.90
C THR A 68 -0.68 -6.51 -4.18
N VAL A 69 -0.78 -5.75 -5.28
CA VAL A 69 -1.24 -6.28 -6.58
C VAL A 69 -0.33 -7.39 -7.08
N ILE A 70 0.99 -7.15 -7.09
CA ILE A 70 1.92 -8.10 -7.68
C ILE A 70 2.11 -9.36 -6.82
N SER A 71 1.87 -9.25 -5.51
CA SER A 71 1.92 -10.38 -4.56
C SER A 71 0.63 -11.18 -4.51
N TRP A 72 -0.45 -10.70 -5.13
CA TRP A 72 -1.73 -11.42 -5.15
C TRP A 72 -1.54 -12.81 -5.76
N HIS A 73 -1.81 -13.85 -4.96
CA HIS A 73 -1.49 -15.26 -5.26
C HIS A 73 -0.06 -15.52 -5.79
N GLY A 74 0.89 -14.65 -5.41
CA GLY A 74 2.29 -14.69 -5.84
C GLY A 74 2.59 -14.11 -7.22
N GLY A 75 1.58 -13.53 -7.88
CA GLY A 75 1.68 -12.93 -9.19
C GLY A 75 1.96 -13.94 -10.31
N PRO A 76 2.11 -13.47 -11.57
CA PRO A 76 2.44 -14.36 -12.66
C PRO A 76 3.78 -15.04 -12.36
N LEU A 77 3.82 -16.38 -12.47
CA LEU A 77 4.97 -17.24 -12.15
C LEU A 77 5.23 -17.48 -10.65
N LYS A 78 4.38 -16.98 -9.74
CA LYS A 78 4.47 -17.17 -8.29
C LYS A 78 5.78 -16.66 -7.66
N VAL A 79 6.49 -15.72 -8.29
CA VAL A 79 7.79 -15.21 -7.81
C VAL A 79 7.65 -14.19 -6.67
N TRP A 80 6.45 -13.64 -6.48
CA TRP A 80 6.16 -12.62 -5.45
C TRP A 80 5.29 -13.15 -4.30
N GLU A 81 5.18 -14.47 -4.13
CA GLU A 81 4.33 -15.11 -3.10
C GLU A 81 4.63 -14.63 -1.67
N HIS A 82 5.89 -14.28 -1.41
CA HIS A 82 6.35 -13.77 -0.12
C HIS A 82 6.79 -12.31 -0.16
N LEU A 83 6.51 -11.58 -1.25
CA LEU A 83 6.91 -10.17 -1.37
C LEU A 83 6.10 -9.28 -0.41
N TYR A 84 4.78 -9.37 -0.46
CA TYR A 84 3.89 -8.54 0.36
C TYR A 84 2.63 -9.32 0.77
N PRO A 85 2.77 -10.32 1.66
CA PRO A 85 1.64 -11.14 2.07
C PRO A 85 0.66 -10.33 2.94
N PRO A 86 -0.65 -10.61 2.87
CA PRO A 86 -1.65 -9.97 3.73
C PRO A 86 -1.45 -10.30 5.22
N THR A 87 -0.85 -11.46 5.51
CA THR A 87 -0.45 -11.85 6.87
C THR A 87 0.92 -12.53 6.81
N PRO A 88 1.99 -11.85 7.24
CA PRO A 88 3.34 -12.39 7.16
C PRO A 88 3.52 -13.48 8.22
N VAL A 89 3.60 -14.74 7.77
CA VAL A 89 3.88 -15.90 8.62
C VAL A 89 5.34 -16.36 8.53
N THR A 90 6.13 -15.74 7.65
CA THR A 90 7.57 -16.04 7.45
C THR A 90 8.39 -14.78 7.73
N MET A 91 9.63 -14.95 8.21
CA MET A 91 10.56 -13.83 8.44
C MET A 91 10.85 -13.05 7.16
N TYR A 92 10.90 -13.74 6.02
CA TYR A 92 11.10 -13.10 4.70
C TYR A 92 9.91 -12.22 4.32
N GLY A 93 8.69 -12.74 4.43
CA GLY A 93 7.47 -11.98 4.16
C GLY A 93 7.34 -10.78 5.08
N PHE A 94 7.63 -10.96 6.38
CA PHE A 94 7.64 -9.87 7.35
C PHE A 94 8.67 -8.79 7.00
N SER A 95 9.89 -9.18 6.68
CA SER A 95 10.97 -8.24 6.35
C SER A 95 10.67 -7.47 5.07
N SER A 96 10.23 -8.16 4.02
CA SER A 96 9.87 -7.56 2.74
C SER A 96 8.71 -6.57 2.89
N GLN A 97 7.63 -6.98 3.57
CA GLN A 97 6.49 -6.10 3.87
C GLN A 97 6.91 -4.87 4.66
N THR A 98 7.75 -5.04 5.69
CA THR A 98 8.27 -3.93 6.51
C THR A 98 9.08 -2.95 5.68
N ILE A 99 10.00 -3.43 4.83
CA ILE A 99 10.83 -2.58 3.97
C ILE A 99 9.95 -1.79 2.99
N ILE A 100 8.98 -2.46 2.36
CA ILE A 100 8.07 -1.81 1.39
C ILE A 100 7.24 -0.72 2.07
N ASN A 101 6.68 -1.02 3.26
CA ASN A 101 5.93 -0.03 4.05
C ASN A 101 6.79 1.14 4.50
N TYR A 102 8.03 0.86 4.90
CA TYR A 102 8.98 1.90 5.26
C TYR A 102 9.28 2.82 4.07
N MET A 103 9.47 2.26 2.87
CA MET A 103 9.68 3.06 1.65
C MET A 103 8.48 3.94 1.30
N ALA A 104 7.25 3.40 1.41
CA ALA A 104 6.01 4.17 1.25
C ALA A 104 5.95 5.37 2.21
N LEU A 105 6.22 5.13 3.49
CA LEU A 105 6.23 6.16 4.54
C LEU A 105 7.35 7.19 4.34
N LEU A 106 8.52 6.79 3.84
CA LEU A 106 9.59 7.72 3.48
C LEU A 106 9.17 8.64 2.33
N GLY A 107 8.53 8.09 1.30
CA GLY A 107 7.96 8.86 0.20
C GLY A 107 6.96 9.90 0.69
N LEU A 108 6.02 9.48 1.55
CA LEU A 108 5.04 10.36 2.20
C LEU A 108 5.72 11.47 3.01
N THR A 109 6.67 11.10 3.88
CA THR A 109 7.37 12.04 4.77
C THR A 109 8.14 13.09 3.99
N TYR A 110 8.83 12.67 2.91
CA TYR A 110 9.55 13.57 2.02
C TYR A 110 8.61 14.60 1.39
N ILE A 111 7.45 14.17 0.88
CA ILE A 111 6.49 15.06 0.22
C ILE A 111 5.90 16.07 1.20
N ILE A 112 5.50 15.63 2.39
CA ILE A 112 4.97 16.51 3.43
C ILE A 112 6.03 17.54 3.83
N THR A 113 7.27 17.12 4.06
CA THR A 113 8.36 17.99 4.47
C THR A 113 8.67 19.03 3.39
N ARG A 114 8.80 18.58 2.14
CA ARG A 114 9.09 19.44 0.98
C ARG A 114 8.00 20.49 0.78
N GLU A 115 6.73 20.12 0.81
CA GLU A 115 5.64 21.08 0.60
C GLU A 115 5.46 22.01 1.81
N THR A 116 5.71 21.52 3.03
CA THR A 116 5.76 22.38 4.24
C THR A 116 6.83 23.45 4.10
N GLN A 117 8.04 23.06 3.68
CA GLN A 117 9.17 23.97 3.46
C GLN A 117 8.87 24.96 2.32
N ARG A 118 8.34 24.47 1.19
CA ARG A 118 8.03 25.31 0.03
C ARG A 118 6.92 26.32 0.30
N SER A 119 5.91 25.94 1.07
CA SER A 119 4.77 26.81 1.38
C SER A 119 4.96 27.67 2.62
N GLY A 120 5.92 27.34 3.49
CA GLY A 120 6.07 27.95 4.81
C GLY A 120 4.89 27.69 5.76
N SER A 121 3.99 26.75 5.43
CA SER A 121 2.73 26.52 6.15
C SER A 121 2.67 25.09 6.68
N MET A 122 2.81 24.93 8.00
CA MET A 122 2.66 23.63 8.68
C MET A 122 1.25 23.05 8.47
N ALA A 123 0.23 23.91 8.41
CA ALA A 123 -1.15 23.52 8.14
C ALA A 123 -1.30 22.88 6.74
N ARG A 124 -0.54 23.38 5.76
CA ARG A 124 -0.54 22.79 4.41
C ARG A 124 0.16 21.45 4.36
N GLY A 125 1.27 21.28 5.08
CA GLY A 125 1.92 19.99 5.26
C GLY A 125 0.98 18.93 5.83
N TRP A 126 0.37 19.25 6.97
CA TRP A 126 -0.56 18.34 7.66
C TRP A 126 -1.83 18.03 6.88
N SER A 127 -2.36 18.99 6.12
CA SER A 127 -3.57 18.74 5.34
C SER A 127 -3.35 17.71 4.23
N MET A 128 -2.18 17.72 3.58
CA MET A 128 -1.84 16.67 2.63
C MET A 128 -1.51 15.37 3.34
N ALA A 129 -0.77 15.41 4.45
CA ALA A 129 -0.49 14.22 5.24
C ALA A 129 -1.77 13.46 5.58
N PHE A 130 -2.81 14.17 6.00
CA PHE A 130 -4.11 13.58 6.32
C PHE A 130 -4.76 12.88 5.12
N ILE A 131 -4.73 13.52 3.94
CA ILE A 131 -5.31 12.93 2.72
C ILE A 131 -4.51 11.73 2.25
N MET A 132 -3.19 11.86 2.19
CA MET A 132 -2.34 10.79 1.71
C MET A 132 -2.43 9.60 2.67
N LEU A 133 -2.42 9.80 3.99
CA LEU A 133 -2.66 8.71 4.94
C LEU A 133 -4.03 8.03 4.73
N LEU A 134 -5.08 8.80 4.46
CA LEU A 134 -6.43 8.26 4.26
C LEU A 134 -6.53 7.48 2.94
N MET A 135 -6.02 8.05 1.85
CA MET A 135 -6.12 7.49 0.50
C MET A 135 -5.13 6.35 0.27
N THR A 136 -3.93 6.43 0.83
CA THR A 136 -2.84 5.48 0.58
C THR A 136 -2.81 4.35 1.61
N TYR A 137 -2.95 4.67 2.90
CA TYR A 137 -2.71 3.70 3.97
C TYR A 137 -3.98 3.03 4.50
N LEU A 138 -5.07 3.79 4.67
CA LEU A 138 -6.28 3.27 5.35
C LEU A 138 -7.24 2.50 4.43
N LEU A 139 -7.32 2.87 3.15
CA LEU A 139 -8.35 2.37 2.25
C LEU A 139 -7.95 1.18 1.35
N PRO A 140 -6.78 1.14 0.67
CA PRO A 140 -6.75 0.42 -0.60
C PRO A 140 -6.34 -1.05 -0.51
N GLY A 141 -5.42 -1.44 0.39
CA GLY A 141 -4.77 -2.76 0.29
C GLY A 141 -5.76 -3.93 0.27
N GLN A 142 -6.63 -4.02 1.28
CA GLN A 142 -7.65 -5.07 1.37
C GLN A 142 -8.73 -4.93 0.29
N PHE A 143 -9.09 -3.69 -0.06
CA PHE A 143 -10.07 -3.40 -1.10
C PHE A 143 -9.60 -3.88 -2.47
N ILE A 144 -8.33 -3.64 -2.82
CA ILE A 144 -7.72 -4.10 -4.07
C ILE A 144 -7.70 -5.62 -4.11
N SER A 145 -7.21 -6.30 -3.06
CA SER A 145 -7.21 -7.76 -3.00
C SER A 145 -8.61 -8.34 -3.17
N TRP A 146 -9.62 -7.75 -2.52
CA TRP A 146 -11.02 -8.17 -2.65
C TRP A 146 -11.54 -8.04 -4.09
N ILE A 147 -11.25 -6.94 -4.79
CA ILE A 147 -11.64 -6.79 -6.20
C ILE A 147 -10.91 -7.81 -7.09
N MET A 148 -9.62 -8.05 -6.82
CA MET A 148 -8.83 -9.03 -7.56
C MET A 148 -9.40 -10.44 -7.39
N ASP A 149 -9.80 -10.83 -6.17
CA ASP A 149 -10.47 -12.10 -5.91
C ASP A 149 -11.79 -12.20 -6.69
N LYS A 150 -12.63 -11.15 -6.65
CA LYS A 150 -13.87 -11.12 -7.42
C LYS A 150 -13.65 -11.18 -8.93
N THR A 151 -12.60 -10.55 -9.41
CA THR A 151 -12.23 -10.59 -10.83
C THR A 151 -11.78 -11.99 -11.22
N ASN A 152 -11.00 -12.66 -10.38
CA ASN A 152 -10.58 -14.04 -10.61
C ASN A 152 -11.79 -14.99 -10.65
N ASP A 153 -12.72 -14.87 -9.69
CA ASP A 153 -13.94 -15.68 -9.65
C ASP A 153 -14.80 -15.49 -10.92
N LEU A 154 -14.93 -14.25 -11.39
CA LEU A 154 -15.67 -13.95 -12.63
C LEU A 154 -14.96 -14.56 -13.85
N ILE A 155 -13.64 -14.43 -13.95
CA ILE A 155 -12.88 -15.00 -15.07
C ILE A 155 -12.98 -16.53 -15.03
N SER A 156 -12.74 -17.18 -13.90
CA SER A 156 -12.75 -18.64 -13.80
C SER A 156 -14.12 -19.25 -14.10
N ASN A 157 -15.21 -18.54 -13.77
CA ASN A 157 -16.58 -19.04 -13.96
C ASN A 157 -17.12 -18.77 -15.36
N TYR A 158 -16.78 -17.63 -15.99
CA TYR A 158 -17.38 -17.21 -17.26
C TYR A 158 -16.44 -17.32 -18.47
N PHE A 159 -15.12 -17.20 -18.26
CA PHE A 159 -14.14 -17.15 -19.32
C PHE A 159 -13.03 -18.17 -19.10
N LYS A 160 -13.18 -19.36 -19.67
CA LYS A 160 -12.08 -20.33 -19.79
C LYS A 160 -11.08 -19.86 -20.84
N PHE A 161 -10.26 -18.86 -20.50
CA PHE A 161 -9.16 -18.42 -21.36
C PHE A 161 -8.08 -19.52 -21.39
N ASN A 162 -7.93 -20.20 -22.53
CA ASN A 162 -6.91 -21.24 -22.71
C ASN A 162 -5.49 -20.68 -22.91
N PHE A 163 -5.35 -19.39 -23.24
CA PHE A 163 -4.07 -18.82 -23.71
C PHE A 163 -3.36 -17.91 -22.70
N ILE A 164 -4.08 -17.34 -21.73
CA ILE A 164 -3.53 -16.44 -20.71
C ILE A 164 -3.97 -16.97 -19.35
N SER A 165 -3.03 -17.13 -18.42
CA SER A 165 -3.36 -17.46 -17.03
C SER A 165 -4.31 -16.40 -16.47
N SER A 166 -5.42 -16.82 -15.84
CA SER A 166 -6.36 -15.89 -15.19
C SER A 166 -5.63 -14.94 -14.23
N GLU A 167 -4.60 -15.41 -13.55
CA GLU A 167 -3.73 -14.63 -12.66
C GLU A 167 -3.12 -13.39 -13.33
N SER A 168 -2.65 -13.50 -14.57
CA SER A 168 -2.07 -12.37 -15.30
C SER A 168 -3.10 -11.29 -15.61
N ILE A 169 -4.32 -11.68 -15.99
CA ILE A 169 -5.43 -10.75 -16.26
C ILE A 169 -5.83 -10.02 -14.98
N VAL A 170 -5.94 -10.77 -13.87
CA VAL A 170 -6.28 -10.22 -12.57
C VAL A 170 -5.22 -9.22 -12.08
N VAL A 171 -3.94 -9.52 -12.27
CA VAL A 171 -2.84 -8.61 -11.93
C VAL A 171 -2.86 -7.34 -12.78
N ILE A 172 -3.10 -7.45 -14.09
CA ILE A 172 -3.26 -6.28 -14.98
C ILE A 172 -4.43 -5.41 -14.51
N MET A 173 -5.55 -6.01 -14.14
CA MET A 173 -6.70 -5.32 -13.57
C MET A 173 -6.31 -4.61 -12.27
N GLY A 174 -5.59 -5.30 -11.36
CA GLY A 174 -5.11 -4.71 -10.12
C GLY A 174 -4.24 -3.47 -10.36
N PHE A 175 -3.33 -3.52 -11.33
CA PHE A 175 -2.52 -2.36 -11.72
C PHE A 175 -3.38 -1.20 -12.26
N PHE A 176 -4.44 -1.50 -13.01
CA PHE A 176 -5.39 -0.49 -13.48
C PHE A 176 -6.12 0.21 -12.31
N ILE A 177 -6.54 -0.54 -11.29
CA ILE A 177 -7.13 0.04 -10.08
C ILE A 177 -6.11 0.91 -9.34
N VAL A 178 -4.90 0.40 -9.10
CA VAL A 178 -3.85 1.16 -8.42
C VAL A 178 -3.52 2.45 -9.18
N ALA A 179 -3.41 2.38 -10.50
CA ALA A 179 -3.20 3.57 -11.32
C ALA A 179 -4.36 4.59 -11.17
N THR A 180 -5.61 4.12 -11.08
CA THR A 180 -6.79 4.97 -10.87
C THR A 180 -6.78 5.62 -9.49
N ILE A 181 -6.36 4.90 -8.45
CA ILE A 181 -6.22 5.42 -7.08
C ILE A 181 -5.14 6.49 -7.04
N ILE A 182 -3.94 6.20 -7.56
CA ILE A 182 -2.82 7.14 -7.63
C ILE A 182 -3.21 8.39 -8.43
N ALA A 183 -3.88 8.22 -9.56
CA ALA A 183 -4.34 9.35 -10.38
C ALA A 183 -5.38 10.21 -9.65
N SER A 184 -6.30 9.57 -8.92
CA SER A 184 -7.33 10.24 -8.11
C SER A 184 -6.70 10.99 -6.94
N GLU A 185 -5.70 10.41 -6.26
CA GLU A 185 -4.93 11.07 -5.22
C GLU A 185 -4.19 12.29 -5.77
N ALA A 186 -3.47 12.14 -6.90
CA ALA A 186 -2.79 13.25 -7.56
C ALA A 186 -3.78 14.38 -7.93
N TYR A 187 -4.96 14.03 -8.44
CA TYR A 187 -6.01 14.98 -8.78
C TYR A 187 -6.55 15.71 -7.54
N ILE A 188 -6.81 15.00 -6.43
CA ILE A 188 -7.30 15.60 -5.19
C ILE A 188 -6.25 16.55 -4.61
N LEU A 189 -5.00 16.10 -4.52
CA LEU A 189 -3.90 16.91 -4.02
C LEU A 189 -3.69 18.17 -4.87
N HIS A 190 -3.82 18.09 -6.20
CA HIS A 190 -3.65 19.27 -7.04
C HIS A 190 -4.80 20.27 -6.88
N ASN A 191 -6.04 19.81 -6.94
CA ASN A 191 -7.21 20.70 -7.03
C ASN A 191 -7.75 21.18 -5.68
N PHE A 192 -7.65 20.36 -4.63
CA PHE A 192 -8.24 20.69 -3.33
C PHE A 192 -7.24 21.31 -2.35
N LYS A 193 -5.95 21.41 -2.71
CA LYS A 193 -4.84 21.89 -1.85
C LYS A 193 -5.20 23.10 -0.98
N LYS A 194 -5.85 24.11 -1.56
CA LYS A 194 -6.24 25.35 -0.87
C LYS A 194 -7.38 25.13 0.14
N ASN A 195 -8.39 24.36 -0.22
CA ASN A 195 -9.53 24.07 0.67
C ASN A 195 -9.09 23.21 1.86
N LEU A 196 -8.16 22.30 1.62
CA LEU A 196 -7.58 21.42 2.63
C LEU A 196 -6.72 22.19 3.62
N GLU A 197 -5.92 23.15 3.15
CA GLU A 197 -5.17 24.04 4.02
C GLU A 197 -6.11 24.86 4.92
N LEU A 198 -7.21 25.39 4.38
CA LEU A 198 -8.20 26.11 5.18
C LEU A 198 -8.85 25.22 6.25
N MET A 199 -9.18 23.98 5.90
CA MET A 199 -9.72 23.00 6.83
C MET A 199 -8.71 22.69 7.95
N ALA A 200 -7.45 22.43 7.60
CA ALA A 200 -6.40 22.16 8.58
C ALA A 200 -6.13 23.36 9.50
N LYS A 201 -6.10 24.58 8.95
CA LYS A 201 -6.01 25.81 9.77
C LYS A 201 -7.15 25.91 10.78
N LYS A 202 -8.39 25.63 10.37
CA LYS A 202 -9.54 25.59 11.29
C LYS A 202 -9.38 24.55 12.38
N ILE A 203 -8.90 23.35 12.06
CA ILE A 203 -8.67 22.28 13.05
C ILE A 203 -7.57 22.68 14.04
N MET A 204 -6.47 23.26 13.55
CA MET A 204 -5.34 23.69 14.39
C MET A 204 -5.69 24.84 15.36
N THR A 205 -6.73 25.62 15.08
CA THR A 205 -7.16 26.71 15.98
C THR A 205 -8.17 26.26 17.05
N ILE A 206 -8.72 25.04 16.97
CA ILE A 206 -9.67 24.49 17.96
C ILE A 206 -9.12 24.52 19.39
N PRO A 207 -7.86 24.12 19.67
CA PRO A 207 -7.32 24.15 21.03
C PRO A 207 -7.32 25.55 21.64
N ASN A 208 -7.11 26.59 20.83
CA ASN A 208 -7.09 27.98 21.28
C ASN A 208 -8.50 28.51 21.56
N LEU A 209 -9.53 27.98 20.87
CA LEU A 209 -10.94 28.27 21.16
C LEU A 209 -11.37 27.62 22.48
N LEU A 210 -10.97 26.36 22.72
CA LEU A 210 -11.27 25.65 23.97
C LEU A 210 -10.63 26.33 25.19
N LYS A 211 -9.41 26.83 25.07
CA LYS A 211 -8.74 27.64 26.12
C LYS A 211 -9.41 28.98 26.43
N LYS A 212 -10.32 29.47 25.59
CA LYS A 212 -11.12 30.68 25.87
C LYS A 212 -12.45 30.39 26.55
N ILE A 213 -12.89 29.12 26.52
CA ILE A 213 -14.17 28.67 27.07
C ILE A 213 -13.97 28.08 28.47
N ILE A 214 -12.78 27.52 28.74
CA ILE A 214 -12.30 27.05 30.05
C ILE A 214 -11.56 28.20 30.74
#